data_AF-A0A926TE54-F1
#
_entry.id   AF-A0A926TE54-F1
#
_cell.length_a   1.000
_cell.length_b   1.000
_cell.length_c   1.000
_cell.angle_alpha   90.00
_cell.angle_beta   90.00
_cell.angle_gamma   90.00
#
_symmetry.space_group_name_H-M   'P 1'
#
loop_
_entity.id
_entity.type
_entity.pdbx_description
1 polymer ?
#
loop_
_entity_poly.entity_id
_entity_poly.type
_entity_poly.pdbx_seq_one_letter_code
_entity_poly.pdbx_strand_id
1 'polypeptide(L)' 'MTAEFRTSAMQWISSLSTCPSLEAAVEDVVQQAQAALPTRADLGLVFISSAFASEYSRLMPLLQARLP' A
#
# COMPACT_ATOMS: atom_id res chain seq x y z
N MET A 1 31.17 -6.62 -24.85
CA MET A 1 30.58 -5.80 -23.76
C MET A 1 29.08 -5.77 -23.99
N THR A 2 28.40 -6.83 -23.55
CA THR A 2 26.98 -7.07 -23.81
C THR A 2 26.19 -6.48 -22.65
N ALA A 3 25.46 -5.40 -22.89
CA ALA A 3 24.57 -4.83 -21.89
C ALA A 3 23.35 -5.76 -21.75
N GLU A 4 23.30 -6.53 -20.67
CA GLU A 4 22.14 -7.35 -20.31
C GLU A 4 21.03 -6.41 -19.82
N PHE A 5 20.06 -6.10 -20.69
CA PHE A 5 18.81 -5.49 -20.26
C PHE A 5 18.06 -6.52 -19.40
N ARG A 6 18.25 -6.47 -18.08
CA ARG A 6 17.38 -7.19 -17.15
C ARG A 6 16.01 -6.50 -17.21
N THR A 7 15.04 -7.11 -17.87
CA THR A 7 13.64 -6.73 -17.75
C THR A 7 13.26 -6.95 -16.28
N SER A 8 13.20 -5.87 -15.51
CA SER A 8 12.71 -5.92 -14.14
C SER A 8 11.26 -6.41 -14.20
N ALA A 9 10.99 -7.62 -13.71
CA ALA A 9 9.65 -8.17 -13.73
C ALA A 9 8.74 -7.31 -12.83
N MET A 10 7.55 -6.97 -13.32
CA MET A 10 6.53 -6.30 -12.52
C MET A 10 6.37 -7.02 -11.18
N GLN A 11 6.52 -6.30 -10.07
CA GLN A 11 6.27 -6.81 -8.73
C GLN A 11 4.85 -6.45 -8.32
N TRP A 12 4.13 -7.42 -7.76
CA TRP A 12 2.78 -7.22 -7.25
C TRP A 12 2.67 -7.81 -5.84
N ILE A 13 2.15 -7.01 -4.92
CA ILE A 13 1.91 -7.41 -3.53
C ILE A 13 0.47 -7.05 -3.14
N SER A 14 -0.06 -7.75 -2.14
CA SER A 14 -1.37 -7.45 -1.56
C SER A 14 -1.30 -7.58 -0.04
N SER A 15 -1.88 -6.63 0.68
CA SER A 15 -2.02 -6.66 2.14
C SER A 15 -3.48 -6.48 2.54
N LEU A 16 -3.84 -6.97 3.74
CA LEU A 16 -5.19 -6.91 4.28
C LEU A 16 -5.11 -6.68 5.78
N SER A 17 -5.89 -5.70 6.27
CA SER A 17 -6.03 -5.45 7.71
C SER A 17 -7.45 -5.74 8.18
N THR A 18 -7.55 -6.19 9.44
CA THR A 18 -8.80 -6.44 10.15
C THR A 18 -9.00 -5.48 11.34
N CYS A 19 -8.17 -4.44 11.44
CA CYS A 19 -8.29 -3.45 12.50
C CYS A 19 -9.62 -2.67 12.43
N PRO A 20 -10.24 -2.36 13.58
CA PRO A 20 -11.52 -1.65 13.61
C PRO A 20 -11.41 -0.14 13.40
N SER A 21 -10.21 0.45 13.48
CA SER A 21 -9.96 1.88 13.20
C SER A 21 -9.32 2.03 11.82
N LEU A 22 -9.70 3.07 11.08
CA LEU A 22 -9.13 3.38 9.78
C LEU A 22 -7.62 3.64 9.88
N GLU A 23 -7.17 4.42 10.86
CA GLU A 23 -5.75 4.72 11.06
C GLU A 23 -4.94 3.48 11.36
N ALA A 24 -5.43 2.63 12.28
CA ALA A 24 -4.77 1.37 12.61
C ALA A 24 -4.74 0.42 11.40
N ALA A 25 -5.83 0.35 10.63
CA ALA A 25 -5.90 -0.46 9.42
C ALA A 25 -4.92 0.03 8.34
N VAL A 26 -4.84 1.35 8.13
CA VAL A 26 -3.90 1.96 7.18
C VAL A 26 -2.45 1.69 7.62
N GLU A 27 -2.15 1.83 8.91
CA GLU A 27 -0.83 1.51 9.45
C GLU A 27 -0.42 0.07 9.17
N ASP A 28 -1.30 -0.87 9.50
CA ASP A 28 -1.09 -2.30 9.32
C ASP A 28 -0.87 -2.68 7.85
N VAL A 29 -1.76 -2.26 6.93
CA VAL A 29 -1.60 -2.60 5.50
C VAL A 29 -0.35 -1.97 4.89
N VAL A 30 0.04 -0.77 5.33
CA VAL A 30 1.23 -0.07 4.84
C VAL A 30 2.50 -0.75 5.34
N GLN A 31 2.54 -1.17 6.61
CA GLN A 31 3.66 -1.93 7.15
C GLN A 31 3.82 -3.28 6.44
N GLN A 32 2.73 -4.03 6.25
CA GLN A 32 2.75 -5.29 5.51
C GLN A 32 3.22 -5.08 4.06
N ALA A 33 2.73 -4.03 3.39
CA ALA A 33 3.08 -3.73 2.00
C ALA A 33 4.56 -3.36 1.84
N GLN A 34 5.10 -2.52 2.73
CA GLN A 34 6.52 -2.13 2.69
C GLN A 34 7.46 -3.27 3.08
N ALA A 35 7.03 -4.18 3.96
CA ALA A 35 7.81 -5.36 4.29
C ALA A 35 7.89 -6.36 3.13
N ALA A 36 6.83 -6.43 2.32
CA ALA A 36 6.74 -7.34 1.17
C ALA A 36 7.32 -6.74 -0.12
N LEU A 37 7.24 -5.41 -0.31
CA LEU A 37 7.71 -4.74 -1.51
C LEU A 37 9.13 -4.19 -1.32
N PRO A 38 10.14 -4.75 -2.00
CA PRO A 38 11.54 -4.35 -1.82
C PRO A 38 11.86 -2.97 -2.41
N THR A 39 10.93 -2.38 -3.17
CA THR A 39 11.11 -1.12 -3.88
C THR A 39 9.89 -0.22 -3.68
N ARG A 40 10.00 1.06 -4.02
CA ARG A 40 8.84 1.96 -4.06
C ARG A 40 7.79 1.43 -5.04
N ALA A 41 6.52 1.52 -4.66
CA ALA A 41 5.40 1.19 -5.54
C ALA A 41 5.14 2.35 -6.52
N ASP A 42 5.00 2.03 -7.80
CA ASP A 42 4.57 2.99 -8.83
C ASP A 42 3.03 3.10 -8.93
N LEU A 43 2.31 2.07 -8.47
CA LEU A 43 0.85 1.99 -8.48
C LEU A 43 0.35 1.32 -7.19
N GLY A 44 -0.70 1.88 -6.60
CA GLY A 44 -1.41 1.31 -5.46
C GLY A 44 -2.92 1.27 -5.70
N LEU A 45 -3.54 0.11 -5.43
CA LEU A 45 -5.00 -0.04 -5.40
C LEU A 45 -5.43 -0.26 -3.95
N VAL A 46 -6.34 0.56 -3.46
CA VAL A 46 -6.83 0.48 -2.08
C VAL A 46 -8.33 0.20 -2.10
N PHE A 47 -8.71 -0.92 -1.49
CA PHE A 47 -10.10 -1.27 -1.25
C PHE A 47 -10.42 -0.94 0.21
N ILE A 48 -11.42 -0.09 0.41
CA ILE A 48 -11.89 0.30 1.74
C ILE A 48 -13.28 -0.29 1.99
N SER A 49 -13.46 -0.88 3.16
CA SER A 49 -14.78 -1.35 3.60
C SER A 49 -15.75 -0.17 3.71
N SER A 50 -17.01 -0.39 3.33
CA SER A 50 -18.08 0.59 3.53
C SER A 50 -18.30 0.93 5.01
N ALA A 51 -17.81 0.12 5.94
CA ALA A 51 -17.80 0.42 7.37
C ALA A 51 -17.04 1.72 7.70
N PHE A 52 -16.07 2.11 6.87
CA PHE A 52 -15.28 3.33 7.03
C PHE A 52 -15.75 4.50 6.14
N ALA A 53 -16.95 4.42 5.55
CA ALA A 53 -17.43 5.38 4.55
C ALA A 53 -17.39 6.84 5.04
N SER A 54 -17.76 7.09 6.30
CA SER A 54 -17.75 8.42 6.90
C SER A 54 -16.34 9.03 7.04
N GLU A 55 -15.31 8.19 7.01
CA GLU A 55 -13.90 8.58 7.20
C GLU A 55 -13.10 8.55 5.89
N TYR A 56 -13.75 8.26 4.77
CA TYR A 56 -13.10 8.12 3.45
C TYR A 56 -12.22 9.33 3.10
N SER A 57 -12.66 10.55 3.42
CA SER A 57 -11.91 11.79 3.18
C SER A 57 -10.54 11.82 3.85
N ARG A 58 -10.33 11.02 4.91
CA ARG A 58 -9.07 10.94 5.67
C ARG A 58 -8.12 9.87 5.13
N LEU A 59 -8.59 8.95 4.27
CA LEU A 59 -7.81 7.83 3.76
C LEU A 59 -6.55 8.29 3.02
N MET A 60 -6.70 9.17 2.03
CA MET A 60 -5.58 9.66 1.23
C MET A 60 -4.54 10.41 2.08
N PRO A 61 -4.91 11.36 2.96
CA PRO A 61 -3.97 11.96 3.90
C PRO A 61 -3.21 10.96 4.78
N LEU A 62 -3.89 9.92 5.29
CA LEU A 62 -3.26 8.89 6.12
C LEU A 62 -2.24 8.06 5.33
N LEU A 63 -2.57 7.68 4.10
CA LEU A 63 -1.64 6.96 3.21
C LEU A 63 -0.42 7.80 2.87
N GLN A 64 -0.61 9.07 2.48
CA GLN A 64 0.48 9.99 2.13
C GLN A 64 1.42 10.27 3.31
N ALA A 65 0.91 10.24 4.54
CA ALA A 65 1.73 10.42 5.73
C ALA A 65 2.63 9.21 6.05
N ARG A 66 2.37 8.04 5.46
CA ARG A 66 3.02 6.76 5.80
C ARG A 66 3.77 6.10 4.64
N LEU A 67 3.50 6.51 3.41
CA LEU A 67 4.17 6.03 2.20
C LEU A 67 5.29 6.99 1.77
N PRO A 68 6.42 6.47 1.27
CA PRO A 68 7.56 7.28 0.79
C PRO A 68 7.28 8.00 -0.54
#